data_AF-B4Q4B1-F1
#
_entry.id   AF-B4Q4B1-F1
#
_cell.length_a   1.000
_cell.length_b   1.000
_cell.length_c   1.000
_cell.angle_alpha   90.00
_cell.angle_beta   90.00
_cell.angle_gamma   90.00
#
_symmetry.space_group_name_H-M   'P 1'
#
loop_
_entity.id
_entity.type
_entity.pdbx_description
1 polymer ?
#
loop_
_entity_poly.entity_id
_entity_poly.type
_entity_poly.pdbx_seq_one_letter_code
_entity_poly.pdbx_strand_id
1 'polypeptide(L)'
;MLNEVGEEVVTEYNDEDFFRRIKPENGIERILGKETKAGKIEFLLRYENQGGLFWESEEFIKRTCPSLLKAYEMNRERRQQRLMHHVAKRQSLRQRYTDF
;
A
#
# COMPACT_ATOMS: atom_id res chain seq x y z
N MET A 1 5.37 39.34 -6.85
CA MET A 1 5.82 38.67 -5.61
C MET A 1 5.66 37.18 -5.81
N LEU A 2 6.78 36.46 -5.82
CA LEU A 2 6.83 35.01 -5.93
C LEU A 2 6.40 34.44 -4.59
N ASN A 3 5.21 33.85 -4.53
CA ASN A 3 4.83 33.07 -3.35
C ASN A 3 5.30 31.64 -3.57
N GLU A 4 6.49 31.39 -3.05
CA GLU A 4 7.04 30.11 -2.66
C GLU A 4 5.99 29.35 -1.82
N VAL A 5 5.27 28.41 -2.44
CA VAL A 5 4.62 27.33 -1.68
C VAL A 5 5.52 26.14 -1.89
N GLY A 6 6.48 26.02 -0.98
CA GLY A 6 7.41 24.91 -0.92
C GLY A 6 6.65 23.60 -1.13
N GLU A 7 7.13 22.81 -2.09
CA GLU A 7 6.92 21.38 -2.10
C GLU A 7 7.37 20.89 -0.73
N GLU A 8 6.40 20.74 0.20
CA GLU A 8 6.58 19.90 1.36
C GLU A 8 6.92 18.53 0.79
N VAL A 9 8.22 18.23 0.79
CA VAL A 9 8.79 16.92 0.64
C VAL A 9 8.02 16.05 1.60
N VAL A 10 6.96 15.39 1.10
CA VAL A 10 6.32 14.30 1.78
C VAL A 10 7.45 13.31 1.90
N THR A 11 8.10 13.29 3.06
CA THR A 11 9.16 12.34 3.33
C THR A 11 8.48 11.00 3.16
N GLU A 12 8.73 10.42 1.99
CA GLU A 12 8.37 9.07 1.64
C GLU A 12 8.94 8.25 2.78
N TYR A 13 8.10 7.87 3.75
CA TYR A 13 8.33 6.61 4.44
C TYR A 13 8.25 5.59 3.32
N ASN A 14 9.39 5.41 2.66
CA ASN A 14 9.53 4.68 1.44
C ASN A 14 8.92 3.32 1.72
N ASP A 15 7.92 2.92 0.93
CA ASP A 15 7.21 1.67 1.22
C ASP A 15 8.23 0.51 1.32
N GLU A 16 9.38 0.63 0.65
CA GLU A 16 10.56 -0.20 0.85
C GLU A 16 11.04 -0.36 2.31
N ASP A 17 11.16 0.73 3.07
CA ASP A 17 11.64 0.71 4.46
C ASP A 17 10.65 0.00 5.39
N PHE A 18 9.36 0.07 5.08
CA PHE A 18 8.35 -0.71 5.78
C PHE A 18 8.56 -2.21 5.55
N PHE A 19 8.80 -2.61 4.30
CA PHE A 19 9.02 -4.02 3.95
C PHE A 19 10.38 -4.57 4.40
N ARG A 20 11.41 -3.73 4.57
CA ARG A 20 12.72 -4.15 5.09
C ARG A 20 12.67 -4.71 6.51
N ARG A 21 11.66 -4.33 7.31
CA ARG A 21 11.51 -4.76 8.71
C ARG A 21 10.67 -6.02 8.88
N ILE A 22 10.00 -6.45 7.82
CA ILE A 22 9.09 -7.57 7.86
C ILE A 22 9.87 -8.84 7.53
N LYS A 23 9.78 -9.82 8.43
CA LYS A 23 10.42 -11.12 8.22
C LYS A 23 9.55 -11.99 7.31
N PRO A 24 10.17 -12.80 6.43
CA PRO A 24 9.48 -13.84 5.70
C PRO A 24 8.72 -14.81 6.62
N GLU A 25 7.66 -15.42 6.10
CA GLU A 25 6.76 -16.31 6.84
C GLU A 25 6.44 -17.53 5.98
N ASN A 26 6.77 -18.73 6.47
CA ASN A 26 6.48 -20.01 5.80
C ASN A 26 6.97 -20.09 4.33
N GLY A 27 8.18 -19.56 4.06
CA GLY A 27 8.78 -19.55 2.73
C GLY A 27 8.26 -18.44 1.80
N ILE A 28 7.32 -17.63 2.27
CA ILE A 28 6.81 -16.46 1.57
C ILE A 28 7.63 -15.26 2.04
N GLU A 29 8.26 -14.57 1.10
CA GLU A 29 9.07 -13.40 1.41
C GLU A 29 8.18 -12.18 1.62
N ARG A 30 7.26 -11.90 0.68
CA ARG A 30 6.44 -10.69 0.67
C ARG A 30 5.12 -10.87 -0.06
N ILE A 31 4.12 -10.11 0.38
CA ILE A 31 2.87 -9.86 -0.36
C ILE A 31 3.04 -8.54 -1.11
N LEU A 32 2.85 -8.55 -2.42
CA LEU A 32 3.09 -7.43 -3.33
C LEU A 32 1.80 -6.76 -3.80
N GLY A 33 0.70 -7.49 -3.82
CA GLY A 33 -0.54 -7.01 -4.40
C GLY A 33 -1.75 -7.79 -3.94
N LYS A 34 -2.92 -7.21 -4.21
CA LYS A 34 -4.24 -7.78 -3.95
C LYS A 34 -5.13 -7.42 -5.13
N GLU A 35 -5.81 -8.41 -5.68
CA GLU A 35 -6.76 -8.23 -6.76
C GLU A 35 -8.08 -8.93 -6.40
N THR A 36 -9.19 -8.38 -6.89
CA THR A 36 -10.50 -9.03 -6.81
C THR A 36 -10.96 -9.35 -8.22
N LYS A 37 -11.02 -10.64 -8.56
CA LYS A 37 -11.41 -11.13 -9.88
C LYS A 37 -12.63 -12.05 -9.77
N ALA A 38 -13.72 -11.68 -10.44
CA ALA A 38 -14.99 -12.41 -10.39
C ALA A 38 -15.47 -12.72 -8.95
N GLY A 39 -15.29 -11.77 -8.02
CA GLY A 39 -15.66 -11.91 -6.61
C GLY A 39 -14.67 -12.71 -5.76
N LYS A 40 -13.61 -13.28 -6.35
CA LYS A 40 -12.54 -13.96 -5.63
C LYS A 40 -11.41 -12.99 -5.33
N ILE A 41 -10.90 -13.02 -4.11
CA ILE A 41 -9.75 -12.23 -3.69
C ILE A 41 -8.51 -13.08 -3.83
N GLU A 42 -7.52 -12.54 -4.53
CA GLU A 42 -6.22 -13.16 -4.74
C GLU A 42 -5.11 -12.18 -4.33
N PHE A 43 -4.00 -12.72 -3.87
CA PHE A 43 -2.83 -11.96 -3.44
C PHE A 43 -1.61 -12.37 -4.24
N LEU A 44 -0.85 -11.37 -4.68
CA LEU A 44 0.39 -11.57 -5.41
C LEU A 44 1.55 -11.77 -4.43
N LEU A 45 2.22 -12.90 -4.52
CA LEU A 45 3.29 -13.31 -3.62
C LEU A 45 4.65 -13.35 -4.30
N ARG A 46 5.68 -13.09 -3.51
CA ARG A 46 7.07 -13.49 -3.78
C ARG A 46 7.53 -14.49 -2.73
N TYR A 47 8.07 -15.62 -3.15
CA TYR A 47 8.63 -16.65 -2.28
C TYR A 47 10.13 -16.44 -2.07
N GLU A 48 10.67 -16.92 -0.95
CA GLU A 48 12.11 -16.79 -0.64
C GLU A 48 13.00 -17.63 -1.57
N ASN A 49 12.57 -18.87 -1.83
CA ASN A 49 13.39 -19.90 -2.48
C ASN A 49 12.92 -20.23 -3.90
N GLN A 50 11.97 -19.47 -4.43
CA GLN A 50 11.40 -19.69 -5.75
C GLN A 50 11.30 -18.35 -6.48
N GLY A 51 11.92 -18.30 -7.65
CA GLY A 51 11.79 -17.15 -8.54
C GLY A 51 10.37 -17.03 -9.11
N GLY A 52 9.98 -15.81 -9.44
CA GLY A 52 8.66 -15.50 -10.01
C GLY A 52 7.67 -14.92 -9.01
N LEU A 53 6.49 -14.59 -9.52
CA LEU A 53 5.38 -14.01 -8.75
C LEU A 53 4.13 -14.87 -8.97
N PHE A 54 3.40 -15.15 -7.90
CA PHE A 54 2.28 -16.08 -7.93
C PHE A 54 1.05 -15.49 -7.26
N TRP A 55 -0.12 -15.72 -7.85
CA TRP A 55 -1.40 -15.35 -7.26
C TRP A 55 -1.92 -16.50 -6.42
N GLU A 56 -2.21 -16.22 -5.16
CA GLU A 56 -2.74 -17.20 -4.21
C GLU A 56 -4.05 -16.71 -3.59
N SER A 57 -4.91 -17.65 -3.20
CA SER A 57 -6.23 -17.32 -2.68
C SER A 57 -6.18 -16.67 -1.29
N GLU A 58 -7.19 -15.89 -0.95
CA GLU A 58 -7.32 -15.31 0.39
C GLU A 58 -7.28 -16.37 1.51
N GLU A 59 -7.91 -17.52 1.34
CA GLU A 59 -7.89 -18.60 2.35
C GLU A 59 -6.48 -19.17 2.54
N PHE A 60 -5.73 -19.33 1.45
CA PHE A 60 -4.34 -19.78 1.52
C PHE A 60 -3.48 -18.81 2.31
N ILE A 61 -3.60 -17.51 2.01
CA ILE A 61 -2.78 -16.45 2.62
C ILE A 61 -3.09 -16.30 4.11
N LYS A 62 -4.39 -16.28 4.49
CA LYS A 62 -4.82 -16.18 5.89
C LYS A 62 -4.27 -17.31 6.76
N ARG A 63 -4.14 -18.51 6.19
CA ARG A 63 -3.57 -19.67 6.88
C ARG A 63 -2.04 -19.66 6.88
N THR A 64 -1.42 -19.29 5.75
CA THR A 64 0.01 -19.53 5.51
C THR A 64 0.88 -18.34 5.94
N CYS A 65 0.43 -17.10 5.81
CA CYS A 65 1.23 -15.94 6.21
C CYS A 65 0.40 -14.80 6.82
N PRO A 66 -0.28 -15.03 7.96
CA PRO A 66 -1.14 -14.03 8.60
C PRO A 66 -0.38 -12.76 9.03
N SER A 67 0.90 -12.87 9.39
CA SER A 67 1.71 -11.73 9.82
C SER A 67 2.05 -10.83 8.63
N LEU A 68 2.44 -11.43 7.49
CA LEU A 68 2.65 -10.71 6.23
C LEU A 68 1.37 -10.06 5.74
N LEU A 69 0.24 -10.77 5.81
CA LEU A 69 -1.07 -10.23 5.40
C LEU A 69 -1.46 -9.00 6.22
N LYS A 70 -1.31 -9.08 7.55
CA LYS A 70 -1.57 -7.94 8.43
C LYS A 70 -0.70 -6.75 8.08
N ALA A 71 0.59 -6.96 7.86
CA ALA A 71 1.50 -5.89 7.52
C ALA A 71 1.18 -5.25 6.15
N TYR A 72 0.82 -6.07 5.16
CA TYR A 72 0.38 -5.60 3.84
C TYR A 72 -0.87 -4.72 3.94
N GLU A 73 -1.91 -5.16 4.65
CA GLU A 73 -3.15 -4.39 4.79
C GLU A 73 -2.92 -3.08 5.56
N MET A 74 -2.09 -3.08 6.61
CA MET A 74 -1.70 -1.85 7.32
C MET A 74 -0.96 -0.86 6.42
N ASN A 75 -0.07 -1.32 5.55
CA ASN A 75 0.62 -0.46 4.59
C ASN A 75 -0.39 0.11 3.57
N ARG A 76 -1.28 -0.73 3.06
CA ARG A 76 -2.33 -0.35 2.11
C ARG A 76 -3.26 0.72 2.69
N GLU A 77 -3.69 0.56 3.93
CA GLU A 77 -4.52 1.54 4.64
C GLU A 77 -3.80 2.88 4.79
N ARG A 78 -2.53 2.87 5.22
CA ARG A 78 -1.71 4.10 5.30
C ARG A 78 -1.60 4.80 3.97
N ARG A 79 -1.38 4.06 2.88
CA ARG A 79 -1.32 4.62 1.52
C ARG A 79 -2.65 5.27 1.14
N GLN A 80 -3.78 4.62 1.46
CA GLN A 80 -5.11 5.14 1.20
C GLN A 80 -5.39 6.42 2.01
N GLN A 81 -5.05 6.45 3.30
CA GLN A 81 -5.20 7.64 4.15
C GLN A 81 -4.39 8.83 3.60
N ARG A 82 -3.14 8.60 3.18
CA ARG A 82 -2.32 9.64 2.54
C ARG A 82 -2.99 10.18 1.28
N LEU A 83 -3.49 9.31 0.41
CA LEU A 83 -4.18 9.70 -0.81
C LEU A 83 -5.44 10.53 -0.50
N MET A 84 -6.26 10.08 0.45
CA MET A 84 -7.46 10.80 0.86
C MET A 84 -7.13 12.19 1.42
N HIS A 85 -6.08 12.30 2.23
CA HIS A 85 -5.62 13.59 2.75
C HIS A 85 -5.18 14.54 1.63
N HIS A 86 -4.44 14.04 0.63
CA HIS A 86 -4.05 14.84 -0.54
C HIS A 86 -5.27 15.29 -1.37
N VAL A 87 -6.25 14.40 -1.57
CA VAL A 87 -7.51 14.73 -2.28
C VAL A 87 -8.28 15.81 -1.52
N ALA A 88 -8.44 15.67 -0.20
CA ALA A 88 -9.12 16.66 0.64
C ALA A 88 -8.42 18.03 0.57
N LYS A 89 -7.09 18.07 0.72
CA LYS A 89 -6.29 19.32 0.59
C LYS A 89 -6.56 20.00 -0.76
N ARG A 90 -6.56 19.24 -1.86
CA ARG A 90 -6.84 19.75 -3.21
C ARG A 90 -8.30 20.22 -3.38
N GLN A 91 -9.26 19.51 -2.81
CA GLN A 91 -10.67 19.87 -2.87
C GLN A 91 -10.95 21.17 -2.10
N SER A 92 -10.41 21.32 -0.89
CA SER A 92 -10.52 22.55 -0.08
C SER A 92 -9.80 23.73 -0.72
N LEU A 93 -8.71 23.51 -1.46
CA LEU A 93 -8.10 24.55 -2.30
C LEU A 93 -9.05 24.99 -3.41
N ARG A 94 -9.62 24.05 -4.18
CA ARG A 94 -10.56 24.37 -5.27
C ARG A 94 -11.79 25.15 -4.78
N GLN A 95 -12.42 24.71 -3.70
CA GLN A 95 -13.59 25.38 -3.13
C GLN A 95 -13.31 26.85 -2.82
N ARG A 96 -12.16 27.16 -2.20
CA ARG A 96 -11.74 28.53 -1.91
C ARG A 96 -11.56 29.43 -3.14
N TYR A 97 -11.31 28.87 -4.32
CA TYR A 97 -11.17 29.63 -5.57
C TYR A 97 -12.48 29.71 -6.37
N THR A 98 -13.51 28.95 -6.00
CA THR A 98 -14.82 28.94 -6.68
C THR A 98 -15.91 29.64 -5.88
N ASP A 99 -15.67 29.96 -4.61
CA ASP A 99 -16.54 30.82 -3.81
C ASP A 99 -16.26 32.31 -4.15
N PHE A 100 -16.80 32.78 -5.28
CA PHE A 100 -16.89 34.19 -5.66
C PHE A 100 -18.32 34.55 -6.04
#